data_AF-A0A2E1LGS3-F1
#
_entry.id   AF-A0A2E1LGS3-F1
#
_cell.length_a   1.000
_cell.length_b   1.000
_cell.length_c   1.000
_cell.angle_alpha   90.00
_cell.angle_beta   90.00
_cell.angle_gamma   90.00
#
_symmetry.space_group_name_H-M   'P 1'
#
loop_
_entity.id
_entity.type
_entity.pdbx_description
1 polymer ?
#
loop_
_entity_poly.entity_id
_entity_poly.type
_entity_poly.pdbx_seq_one_letter_code
_entity_poly.pdbx_strand_id
1 'polypeptide(L)'
;MSSSHLQRLILEIGMGNDLYGEDYTKAALRAVQDALHHSSLTLFRSLDLDSRLMQVRVTIGVEHPERVDCDTVAASLPRGQASVRAVKGGMNVVDQENGTTSVVASAAIEAFYPMDQVPWSVVTPS
;
A
#
# COMPACT_ATOMS: atom_id res chain seq x y z
N MET A 1 -26.08 -16.34 -6.05
CA MET A 1 -24.70 -16.19 -5.54
C MET A 1 -24.68 -14.93 -4.70
N SER A 2 -24.48 -15.03 -3.38
CA SER A 2 -24.35 -13.83 -2.54
C SER A 2 -23.02 -13.17 -2.89
N SER A 3 -23.05 -11.90 -3.30
CA SER A 3 -21.83 -11.15 -3.54
C SER A 3 -21.15 -10.94 -2.19
N SER A 4 -19.93 -11.49 -2.00
CA SER A 4 -19.17 -11.29 -0.78
C SER A 4 -18.84 -9.81 -0.62
N HIS A 5 -19.25 -9.20 0.49
CA HIS A 5 -19.03 -7.78 0.77
C HIS A 5 -17.65 -7.58 1.39
N LEU A 6 -16.76 -6.91 0.65
CA LEU A 6 -15.42 -6.59 1.14
C LEU A 6 -15.49 -5.44 2.14
N GLN A 7 -14.97 -5.68 3.35
CA GLN A 7 -14.80 -4.63 4.35
C GLN A 7 -13.31 -4.27 4.48
N ARG A 8 -13.01 -2.98 4.62
CA ARG A 8 -11.65 -2.52 4.87
C ARG A 8 -11.26 -2.83 6.30
N LEU A 9 -10.15 -3.54 6.47
CA LEU A 9 -9.57 -3.86 7.77
C LEU A 9 -8.67 -2.74 8.26
N ILE A 10 -7.81 -2.22 7.38
CA ILE A 10 -6.82 -1.19 7.72
C ILE A 10 -6.49 -0.32 6.50
N LEU A 11 -6.00 0.88 6.78
CA LEU A 11 -5.28 1.75 5.85
C LEU A 11 -3.89 2.03 6.45
N GLU A 12 -2.84 1.60 5.76
CA GLU A 12 -1.45 1.86 6.11
C GLU A 12 -0.89 2.90 5.15
N ILE A 13 -0.16 3.90 5.65
CA ILE A 13 0.36 5.01 4.86
C ILE A 13 1.86 5.13 5.11
N GLY A 14 2.61 5.40 4.05
CA GLY A 14 4.06 5.58 4.13
C GLY A 14 4.61 6.56 3.09
N MET A 15 5.87 6.94 3.27
CA MET A 15 6.61 7.83 2.38
C MET A 15 7.91 7.18 1.94
N GLY A 16 8.31 7.45 0.69
CA GLY A 16 9.59 7.03 0.15
C GLY A 16 10.18 8.11 -0.75
N ASN A 17 11.49 8.03 -1.01
CA ASN A 17 12.14 8.97 -1.90
C ASN A 17 13.22 8.29 -2.75
N ASP A 18 13.59 8.93 -3.85
CA ASP A 18 14.85 8.71 -4.55
C ASP A 18 15.52 10.06 -4.77
N LEU A 19 16.68 10.25 -4.13
CA LEU A 19 17.27 11.59 -4.00
C LEU A 19 18.01 12.06 -5.26
N TYR A 20 18.54 11.13 -6.06
CA TYR A 20 19.50 11.46 -7.11
C TYR A 20 19.26 10.73 -8.45
N GLY A 21 18.39 9.73 -8.51
CA GLY A 21 18.21 8.90 -9.70
C GLY A 21 16.93 9.19 -10.47
N GLU A 22 16.05 10.05 -9.96
CA GLU A 22 14.69 10.23 -10.45
C GLU A 22 13.94 8.90 -10.70
N ASP A 23 14.20 7.91 -9.84
CA ASP A 23 13.61 6.59 -9.94
C ASP A 23 12.29 6.55 -9.14
N TYR A 24 11.19 6.73 -9.86
CA TYR A 24 9.83 6.74 -9.32
C TYR A 24 9.42 5.39 -8.75
N THR A 25 9.85 4.29 -9.37
CA THR A 25 9.58 2.93 -8.87
C THR A 25 10.29 2.69 -7.55
N LYS A 26 11.55 3.08 -7.44
CA LYS A 26 12.32 2.97 -6.19
C LYS A 26 11.74 3.83 -5.07
N ALA A 27 11.33 5.06 -5.38
CA ALA A 27 10.64 5.91 -4.41
C ALA A 27 9.32 5.27 -3.94
N ALA A 28 8.53 4.70 -4.87
CA ALA A 28 7.29 3.99 -4.57
C ALA A 28 7.50 2.74 -3.71
N LEU A 29 8.49 1.90 -4.05
CA LEU A 29 8.86 0.72 -3.25
C LEU A 29 9.26 1.12 -1.83
N ARG A 30 10.02 2.20 -1.67
CA ARG A 30 10.39 2.73 -0.34
C ARG A 30 9.15 3.19 0.44
N ALA A 31 8.19 3.85 -0.22
CA ALA A 31 6.95 4.26 0.42
C ALA A 31 6.09 3.08 0.87
N VAL A 32 6.03 2.02 0.07
CA VAL A 32 5.35 0.77 0.44
C VAL A 32 6.06 0.08 1.61
N GLN A 33 7.39 0.00 1.58
CA GLN A 33 8.13 -0.56 2.71
C GLN A 33 7.88 0.24 3.98
N ASP A 34 7.98 1.57 3.93
CA ASP A 34 7.70 2.45 5.07
C ASP A 34 6.31 2.19 5.68
N ALA A 35 5.27 2.10 4.84
CA ALA A 35 3.91 1.79 5.29
C ALA A 35 3.81 0.43 6.02
N LEU A 36 4.39 -0.63 5.43
CA LEU A 36 4.28 -2.00 5.93
C LEU A 36 5.07 -2.26 7.23
N HIS A 37 6.08 -1.44 7.55
CA HIS A 37 6.90 -1.63 8.76
C HIS A 37 6.23 -1.11 10.03
N HIS A 38 5.14 -0.33 9.92
CA HIS A 38 4.48 0.29 11.07
C HIS A 38 3.39 -0.59 11.69
N SER A 39 3.04 -1.72 11.07
CA SER A 39 1.90 -2.54 11.50
C SER A 39 2.16 -4.04 11.32
N SER A 40 1.46 -4.86 12.13
CA SER A 40 1.43 -6.32 11.97
C SER A 40 -0.01 -6.81 11.93
N LEU A 41 -0.39 -7.44 10.82
CA LEU A 41 -1.70 -8.09 10.65
C LEU A 41 -1.69 -9.49 11.30
N THR A 42 -1.53 -9.53 12.63
CA THR A 42 -1.55 -10.78 13.41
C THR A 42 -2.94 -11.43 13.41
N LEU A 43 -4.00 -10.65 13.14
CA LEU A 43 -5.40 -11.11 13.07
C LEU A 43 -5.60 -12.36 12.21
N PHE A 44 -4.86 -12.48 11.10
CA PHE A 44 -4.98 -13.63 10.20
C PHE A 44 -4.59 -14.94 10.88
N ARG A 45 -3.57 -14.89 11.76
CA ARG A 45 -3.17 -16.03 12.57
C ARG A 45 -4.14 -16.25 13.72
N SER A 46 -4.55 -15.18 14.41
CA SER A 46 -5.38 -15.28 15.61
C SER A 46 -6.80 -15.78 15.33
N LEU A 47 -7.33 -15.51 14.15
CA LEU A 47 -8.70 -15.84 13.74
C LEU A 47 -8.75 -16.96 12.67
N ASP A 48 -7.61 -17.60 12.38
CA ASP A 48 -7.48 -18.65 11.36
C ASP A 48 -8.05 -18.24 9.98
N LEU A 49 -7.74 -17.01 9.55
CA LEU A 49 -8.22 -16.44 8.29
C LEU A 49 -7.22 -16.68 7.16
N ASP A 50 -7.73 -17.07 5.98
CA ASP A 50 -6.90 -17.25 4.79
C ASP A 50 -6.49 -15.89 4.19
N SER A 51 -5.26 -15.47 4.47
CA SER A 51 -4.69 -14.22 3.95
C SER A 51 -4.68 -14.10 2.42
N ARG A 52 -4.86 -15.21 1.68
CA ARG A 52 -4.98 -15.19 0.20
C ARG A 52 -6.31 -14.60 -0.27
N LEU A 53 -7.32 -14.54 0.59
CA LEU A 53 -8.61 -13.88 0.30
C LEU A 53 -8.55 -12.36 0.49
N MET A 54 -7.49 -11.85 1.13
CA MET A 54 -7.29 -10.43 1.33
C MET A 54 -7.04 -9.73 -0.01
N GLN A 55 -7.82 -8.68 -0.29
CA GLN A 55 -7.55 -7.78 -1.41
C GLN A 55 -6.77 -6.57 -0.89
N VAL A 56 -5.65 -6.26 -1.54
CA VAL A 56 -4.80 -5.13 -1.19
C VAL A 56 -4.87 -4.10 -2.30
N ARG A 57 -5.36 -2.90 -1.99
CA ARG A 57 -5.38 -1.79 -2.93
C ARG A 57 -4.31 -0.80 -2.54
N VAL A 58 -3.34 -0.59 -3.43
CA VAL A 58 -2.24 0.34 -3.22
C VAL A 58 -2.44 1.54 -4.13
N THR A 59 -2.44 2.74 -3.54
CA THR A 59 -2.37 4.00 -4.29
C THR A 59 -1.01 4.64 -4.03
N ILE A 60 -0.25 4.88 -5.09
CA ILE A 60 1.03 5.59 -5.05
C ILE A 60 0.83 7.00 -5.57
N GLY A 61 1.14 8.02 -4.76
CA GLY A 61 1.16 9.42 -5.16
C GLY A 61 2.57 9.88 -5.52
N VAL A 62 2.79 10.29 -6.76
CA VAL A 62 4.06 10.85 -7.30
C VAL A 62 3.80 11.89 -8.39
N GLU A 63 4.80 12.73 -8.71
CA GLU A 63 4.62 13.81 -9.71
C GLU A 63 4.38 13.27 -11.13
N HIS A 64 5.05 12.16 -11.49
CA HIS A 64 4.96 11.47 -12.79
C HIS A 64 4.51 10.01 -12.61
N PRO A 65 3.20 9.75 -12.48
CA PRO A 65 2.65 8.42 -12.19
C PRO A 65 3.00 7.35 -13.22
N GLU A 66 3.08 7.75 -14.49
CA GLU A 66 3.42 6.89 -15.62
C GLU A 66 4.85 6.34 -15.58
N ARG A 67 5.72 6.92 -14.74
CA ARG A 67 7.10 6.45 -14.52
C ARG A 67 7.20 5.39 -13.42
N VAL A 68 6.10 5.02 -12.78
CA VAL A 68 6.06 3.98 -11.74
C VAL A 68 5.75 2.63 -12.37
N ASP A 69 6.65 1.66 -12.19
CA ASP A 69 6.36 0.26 -12.47
C ASP A 69 5.46 -0.32 -11.37
N CYS A 70 4.15 -0.25 -11.61
CA CYS A 70 3.13 -0.72 -10.67
C CYS A 70 3.16 -2.24 -10.45
N ASP A 71 3.62 -3.02 -11.43
CA ASP A 71 3.71 -4.48 -11.32
C ASP A 71 4.85 -4.87 -10.38
N THR A 72 6.00 -4.19 -10.49
CA THR A 72 7.11 -4.34 -9.54
C THR A 72 6.69 -3.95 -8.12
N VAL A 73 5.92 -2.86 -7.97
CA VAL A 73 5.38 -2.48 -6.66
C VAL A 73 4.42 -3.56 -6.13
N ALA A 74 3.52 -4.08 -6.97
CA ALA A 74 2.56 -5.12 -6.59
C ALA A 74 3.26 -6.41 -6.12
N ALA A 75 4.34 -6.80 -6.81
CA ALA A 75 5.14 -7.98 -6.47
C ALA A 75 5.89 -7.85 -5.14
N SER A 76 6.08 -6.63 -4.62
CA SER A 76 6.76 -6.40 -3.34
C SER A 76 5.90 -6.68 -2.11
N LEU A 77 4.57 -6.77 -2.28
CA LEU A 77 3.64 -7.00 -1.16
C LEU A 77 3.77 -8.45 -0.67
N PRO A 78 3.91 -8.67 0.65
CA PRO A 78 4.24 -10.01 1.18
C PRO A 78 3.10 -11.01 1.12
N ARG A 79 1.85 -10.56 0.91
CA ARG A 79 0.63 -11.38 0.93
C ARG A 79 -0.57 -10.61 0.40
N GLY A 80 -1.63 -11.35 0.10
CA GLY A 80 -2.88 -10.83 -0.45
C GLY A 80 -2.82 -10.67 -1.97
N GLN A 81 -3.96 -10.31 -2.55
CA GLN A 81 -4.11 -10.03 -3.97
C GLN A 81 -3.95 -8.53 -4.17
N ALA A 82 -2.76 -8.11 -4.59
CA ALA A 82 -2.43 -6.70 -4.73
C ALA A 82 -2.87 -6.12 -6.08
N SER A 83 -3.51 -4.96 -6.04
CA SER A 83 -3.73 -4.08 -7.19
C SER A 83 -3.11 -2.72 -6.88
N VAL A 84 -2.19 -2.28 -7.72
CA VAL A 84 -1.48 -1.00 -7.54
C VAL A 84 -1.94 -0.01 -8.61
N ARG A 85 -2.15 1.24 -8.21
CA ARG A 85 -2.30 2.37 -9.12
C ARG A 85 -1.38 3.50 -8.72
N ALA A 86 -0.70 4.10 -9.68
CA ALA A 86 -0.03 5.38 -9.49
C ALA A 86 -0.97 6.52 -9.90
N VAL A 87 -0.96 7.61 -9.12
CA VAL A 87 -1.74 8.82 -9.35
C VAL A 87 -0.87 10.04 -9.11
N LYS A 88 -1.26 11.19 -9.70
CA LYS A 88 -0.54 12.44 -9.47
C LYS A 88 -0.62 12.79 -7.98
N GLY A 89 0.53 13.04 -7.37
CA GLY A 89 0.69 13.35 -5.94
C GLY A 89 2.17 13.47 -5.57
N GLY A 90 2.54 13.22 -4.32
CA GLY A 90 3.95 13.26 -3.91
C GLY A 90 4.60 14.61 -4.17
N MET A 91 5.90 14.61 -4.49
CA MET A 91 6.64 15.84 -4.83
C MET A 91 7.92 15.55 -5.60
N ASN A 92 8.24 16.38 -6.59
CA ASN A 92 9.61 16.52 -7.08
C ASN A 92 10.27 17.73 -6.43
N VAL A 93 11.46 17.52 -5.84
CA VAL A 93 12.28 18.60 -5.29
C VAL A 93 13.44 18.82 -6.25
N VAL A 94 13.39 19.94 -6.97
CA VAL A 94 14.38 20.29 -7.99
C VAL A 94 15.49 21.12 -7.36
N ASP A 95 16.72 20.64 -7.47
CA ASP A 95 17.93 21.39 -7.18
C ASP A 95 18.49 21.94 -8.50
N GLN A 96 18.24 23.23 -8.74
CA GLN A 96 18.65 23.91 -9.97
C GLN A 96 20.17 24.10 -10.05
N GLU A 97 20.86 24.23 -8.92
CA GLU A 97 22.30 24.47 -8.88
C GLU A 97 23.06 23.21 -9.28
N ASN A 98 22.59 22.06 -8.81
CA ASN A 98 23.21 20.76 -9.09
C ASN A 98 22.57 20.01 -10.27
N GLY A 99 21.47 20.54 -10.84
CA GLY A 99 20.76 19.92 -11.96
C GLY A 99 20.18 18.55 -11.61
N THR A 100 19.76 18.34 -10.36
CA THR A 100 19.22 17.07 -9.87
C THR A 100 17.78 17.23 -9.40
N THR A 101 17.01 16.15 -9.47
CA THR A 101 15.65 16.11 -8.92
C THR A 101 15.54 14.95 -7.94
N SER A 102 15.14 15.25 -6.70
CA SER A 102 14.69 14.21 -5.77
C SER A 102 13.21 13.93 -5.99
N VAL A 103 12.85 12.65 -6.08
CA VAL A 103 11.46 12.20 -6.16
C VAL A 103 10.98 11.79 -4.78
N VAL A 104 9.80 12.27 -4.37
CA VAL A 104 9.11 11.87 -3.15
C VAL A 104 7.79 11.21 -3.51
N ALA A 105 7.61 9.98 -3.03
CA ALA A 105 6.42 9.18 -3.20
C ALA A 105 5.67 9.03 -1.87
N SER A 106 4.34 9.01 -1.93
CA SER A 106 3.48 8.58 -0.83
C SER A 106 2.75 7.30 -1.21
N ALA A 107 2.56 6.38 -0.28
CA ALA A 107 1.78 5.16 -0.46
C ALA A 107 0.60 5.13 0.50
N ALA A 108 -0.55 4.70 0.00
CA ALA A 108 -1.73 4.35 0.79
C ALA A 108 -2.11 2.90 0.45
N ILE A 109 -2.02 2.01 1.45
CA ILE A 109 -2.25 0.57 1.33
C ILE A 109 -3.51 0.22 2.09
N GLU A 110 -4.58 -0.09 1.36
CA GLU A 110 -5.86 -0.49 1.93
C GLU A 110 -5.99 -2.01 1.87
N ALA A 111 -6.15 -2.66 3.02
CA ALA A 111 -6.42 -4.09 3.09
C ALA A 111 -7.91 -4.35 3.29
N PHE A 112 -8.50 -5.18 2.43
CA PHE A 112 -9.90 -5.58 2.47
C PHE A 112 -10.04 -7.09 2.64
N TYR A 113 -11.09 -7.53 3.32
CA TYR A 113 -11.38 -8.94 3.54
C TYR A 113 -12.89 -9.23 3.45
N PRO A 114 -13.31 -10.41 2.94
CA PRO A 114 -14.71 -10.82 2.98
C PRO A 114 -15.12 -11.23 4.40
N MET A 115 -15.74 -10.29 5.12
CA MET A 115 -16.05 -10.47 6.55
C MET A 115 -17.35 -11.26 6.80
N ASP A 116 -18.19 -11.42 5.78
CA ASP A 116 -19.47 -12.14 5.84
C ASP A 116 -19.33 -13.63 6.25
N GLN A 117 -18.09 -14.14 6.25
CA GLN A 117 -17.73 -15.52 6.56
C GLN A 117 -17.10 -15.68 7.95
N VAL A 118 -16.92 -14.60 8.70
CA VAL A 118 -16.27 -14.62 10.02
C VAL A 118 -17.33 -14.41 11.11
N PRO A 119 -17.66 -15.42 11.93
CA PRO A 119 -18.61 -15.27 13.03
C PRO A 119 -17.95 -14.50 14.18
N TRP A 120 -17.90 -13.18 14.07
CA TRP A 120 -17.44 -12.31 15.14
C TRP A 120 -18.63 -11.53 15.72
N SER A 121 -18.61 -11.33 17.04
CA SER A 121 -19.56 -10.48 17.75
C SER A 121 -18.78 -9.49 18.59
N VAL A 122 -19.17 -8.21 18.57
CA VAL A 122 -18.71 -7.23 19.56
C VAL A 122 -19.12 -7.75 20.94
N VAL A 123 -18.16 -8.02 21.81
CA VAL A 123 -18.44 -8.29 23.22
C VAL A 123 -18.45 -6.96 23.93
N THR A 124 -19.63 -6.50 24.36
CA THR A 124 -19.74 -5.34 25.24
C THR A 124 -19.24 -5.76 26.63
N PRO A 125 -18.27 -5.03 27.23
CA PRO A 125 -17.83 -5.33 28.59
C PRO A 125 -19.00 -5.21 29.57
N SER A 126 -19.08 -6.13 30.52
CA SER A 126 -20.01 -6.09 31.67
C SER A 126 -19.66 -4.98 32.64
#